data_AF-A0A7Y2BHD6-F1
#
_entry.id   AF-A0A7Y2BHD6-F1
#
_cell.length_a   1.000
_cell.length_b   1.000
_cell.length_c   1.000
_cell.angle_alpha   90.00
_cell.angle_beta   90.00
_cell.angle_gamma   90.00
#
_symmetry.space_group_name_H-M   'P 1'
#
loop_
_entity.id
_entity.type
_entity.pdbx_description
1 polymer ?
#
loop_
_entity_poly.entity_id
_entity_poly.type
_entity_poly.pdbx_seq_one_letter_code
_entity_poly.pdbx_strand_id
1 'polypeptide(L)'
;FGALMFWVCIADVPRRLDLPGNLIVPAAWILPSLILYIRRDWFLDKWLCQKWLIGLQLFRAIGGVFLIEMVRGNIPGIFAYPAGLGDLAVAAVAALVLLKYWNAERIPGSAVALVIILGVADFLSAFFFGFGSSETPVQLFFPEVPNQVIVFPTGLIPLFLVPYAIFFHTLSWLSFRKFET
;
A
#
# COMPACT_ATOMS: atom_id res chain seq x y z
N PHE A 1 0.32 -8.11 -2.16
CA PHE A 1 -0.12 -8.20 -0.75
C PHE A 1 -1.59 -7.81 -0.61
N GLY A 2 -1.96 -6.52 -0.60
CA GLY A 2 -3.35 -6.07 -0.35
C GLY A 2 -4.47 -6.75 -1.17
N ALA A 3 -4.31 -6.94 -2.48
CA ALA A 3 -5.37 -7.60 -3.26
C ALA A 3 -5.34 -9.11 -3.25
N LEU A 4 -4.21 -9.74 -2.88
CA LEU A 4 -4.23 -11.18 -2.58
C LEU A 4 -5.06 -11.41 -1.31
N MET A 5 -4.85 -10.58 -0.29
CA MET A 5 -5.70 -10.56 0.90
C MET A 5 -7.15 -10.33 0.49
N PHE A 6 -7.45 -9.26 -0.25
CA PHE A 6 -8.81 -9.01 -0.74
C PHE A 6 -9.39 -10.23 -1.48
N TRP A 7 -8.69 -10.76 -2.48
CA TRP A 7 -9.10 -11.93 -3.26
C TRP A 7 -9.43 -13.15 -2.42
N VAL A 8 -8.59 -13.48 -1.43
CA VAL A 8 -8.81 -14.63 -0.56
C VAL A 8 -9.93 -14.34 0.44
N CYS A 9 -9.93 -13.16 1.05
CA CYS A 9 -10.90 -12.79 2.08
C CYS A 9 -12.32 -12.64 1.54
N ILE A 10 -12.46 -12.19 0.29
CA ILE A 10 -13.76 -12.12 -0.38
C ILE A 10 -13.92 -13.20 -1.45
N ALA A 11 -13.20 -14.32 -1.40
CA ALA A 11 -13.15 -15.32 -2.47
C ALA A 11 -14.54 -15.86 -2.90
N ASP A 12 -15.54 -15.77 -2.04
CA ASP A 12 -16.93 -16.12 -2.38
C ASP A 12 -17.59 -15.08 -3.31
N VAL A 13 -17.18 -13.81 -3.29
CA VAL A 13 -17.74 -12.73 -4.11
C VAL A 13 -17.34 -12.86 -5.59
N PRO A 14 -16.05 -13.02 -5.98
CA PRO A 14 -15.66 -13.35 -7.34
C PRO A 14 -16.31 -14.65 -7.83
N ARG A 15 -16.46 -15.66 -6.96
CA ARG A 15 -17.14 -16.93 -7.28
C ARG A 15 -18.63 -16.75 -7.62
N ARG A 16 -19.31 -15.75 -7.04
CA ARG A 16 -20.70 -15.38 -7.37
C ARG A 16 -20.83 -14.56 -8.66
N LEU A 17 -19.72 -14.03 -9.17
CA LEU A 17 -19.65 -13.20 -10.38
C LEU A 17 -19.13 -14.00 -11.60
N ASP A 18 -19.10 -15.33 -11.50
CA ASP A 18 -18.63 -16.27 -12.51
C ASP A 18 -17.21 -15.95 -13.03
N LEU A 19 -16.86 -16.46 -14.22
CA LEU A 19 -15.57 -16.23 -14.86
C LEU A 19 -15.15 -14.74 -14.91
N PRO A 20 -16.03 -13.76 -15.20
CA PRO A 20 -15.66 -12.34 -15.21
C PRO A 20 -15.17 -11.82 -13.85
N GLY A 21 -15.86 -12.14 -12.75
CA GLY A 21 -15.42 -11.76 -11.41
C GLY A 21 -14.10 -12.43 -11.01
N ASN A 22 -13.90 -13.67 -11.45
CA ASN A 22 -12.67 -14.42 -11.24
C ASN A 22 -11.48 -13.92 -12.09
N LEU A 23 -11.68 -13.00 -13.03
CA LEU A 23 -10.60 -12.41 -13.82
C LEU A 23 -10.36 -10.93 -13.50
N ILE A 24 -11.34 -10.22 -12.95
CA ILE A 24 -11.26 -8.76 -12.78
C ILE A 24 -10.16 -8.33 -11.81
N VAL A 25 -9.99 -9.00 -10.66
CA VAL A 25 -8.97 -8.61 -9.66
C VAL A 25 -7.56 -9.01 -10.10
N PRO A 26 -7.30 -10.22 -10.66
CA PRO A 26 -6.02 -10.52 -11.28
C PRO A 26 -5.69 -9.54 -12.40
N ALA A 27 -6.64 -9.21 -13.26
CA ALA A 27 -6.42 -8.25 -14.36
C ALA A 27 -6.12 -6.84 -13.85
N ALA A 28 -6.82 -6.38 -12.82
CA ALA A 28 -6.58 -5.08 -12.17
C ALA A 28 -5.18 -4.95 -11.57
N TRP A 29 -4.46 -6.06 -11.36
CA TRP A 29 -3.08 -6.07 -10.88
C TRP A 29 -2.04 -6.39 -11.95
N ILE A 30 -2.27 -7.45 -12.71
CA ILE A 30 -1.35 -7.95 -13.73
C ILE A 30 -1.20 -6.88 -14.81
N LEU A 31 -2.29 -6.26 -15.28
CA LEU A 31 -2.19 -5.29 -16.36
C LEU A 31 -1.41 -4.03 -15.94
N PRO A 32 -1.72 -3.34 -14.82
CA PRO A 32 -0.90 -2.21 -14.40
C PRO A 32 0.55 -2.57 -14.07
N SER A 33 0.79 -3.74 -13.45
CA SER A 33 2.15 -4.21 -13.15
C SER A 33 2.95 -4.49 -14.42
N LEU A 34 2.32 -5.11 -15.43
CA LEU A 34 2.92 -5.42 -16.71
C LEU A 34 3.19 -4.14 -17.51
N ILE A 35 2.24 -3.20 -17.51
CA ILE A 35 2.43 -1.88 -18.12
C ILE A 35 3.60 -1.17 -17.45
N LEU A 36 3.66 -1.15 -16.11
CA LEU A 36 4.78 -0.58 -15.36
C LEU A 36 6.10 -1.24 -15.76
N TYR A 37 6.15 -2.57 -15.79
CA TYR A 37 7.35 -3.31 -16.14
C TYR A 37 7.86 -3.01 -17.56
N ILE A 38 6.95 -3.00 -18.54
CA ILE A 38 7.27 -2.77 -19.97
C ILE A 38 7.58 -1.29 -20.24
N ARG A 39 6.87 -0.36 -19.60
CA ARG A 39 6.94 1.08 -19.85
C ARG A 39 7.69 1.86 -18.77
N ARG A 40 8.44 1.21 -17.89
CA ARG A 40 9.14 1.85 -16.76
C ARG A 40 9.98 3.06 -17.18
N ASP A 41 10.69 2.98 -18.30
CA ASP A 41 11.56 4.07 -18.75
C ASP A 41 10.77 5.34 -19.10
N TRP A 42 9.57 5.18 -19.67
CA TRP A 42 8.66 6.30 -19.95
C TRP A 42 8.26 7.05 -18.67
N PHE A 43 7.99 6.32 -17.58
CA PHE A 43 7.67 6.93 -16.28
C PHE A 43 8.88 7.65 -15.67
N LEU A 44 10.08 7.11 -15.85
CA LEU A 44 11.31 7.61 -15.23
C LEU A 44 11.97 8.77 -16.01
N ASP A 45 11.72 8.89 -17.32
CA ASP A 45 12.43 9.87 -18.18
C ASP A 45 11.83 11.28 -18.20
N LYS A 46 10.52 11.44 -17.97
CA LYS A 46 9.86 12.71 -18.33
C LYS A 46 9.04 13.42 -17.25
N TRP A 47 8.59 12.74 -16.21
CA TRP A 47 7.55 13.32 -15.34
C TRP A 47 7.72 13.05 -13.84
N LEU A 48 8.28 11.90 -13.46
CA LEU A 48 8.23 11.43 -12.07
C LEU A 48 9.61 11.50 -11.40
N CYS A 49 10.02 12.72 -11.02
CA CYS A 49 11.26 12.90 -10.26
C CYS A 49 11.14 12.32 -8.84
N GLN A 50 12.29 12.10 -8.19
CA GLN A 50 12.34 11.50 -6.86
C GLN A 50 11.52 12.27 -5.81
N LYS A 51 11.44 13.60 -5.91
CA LYS A 51 10.60 14.43 -5.02
C LYS A 51 9.11 14.11 -5.18
N TRP A 52 8.63 13.89 -6.40
CA TRP A 52 7.24 13.47 -6.63
C TRP A 52 6.97 12.06 -6.07
N LEU A 53 7.91 11.13 -6.24
CA LEU A 53 7.77 9.77 -5.75
C LEU A 53 7.73 9.67 -4.22
N ILE A 54 8.51 10.50 -3.52
CA ILE A 54 8.41 10.64 -2.06
C ILE A 54 7.14 11.41 -1.69
N GLY A 55 6.78 12.46 -2.44
CA GLY A 55 5.54 13.24 -2.27
C GLY A 55 4.27 12.41 -2.32
N LEU A 56 4.22 11.43 -3.22
CA LEU A 56 3.10 10.51 -3.31
C LEU A 56 2.94 9.72 -2.00
N GLN A 57 3.99 9.41 -1.25
CA GLN A 57 3.85 8.70 0.03
C GLN A 57 3.05 9.46 1.10
N LEU A 58 2.78 10.76 0.90
CA LEU A 58 1.90 11.52 1.79
C LEU A 58 0.44 11.06 1.75
N PHE A 59 -0.03 10.46 0.65
CA PHE A 59 -1.42 9.95 0.60
C PHE A 59 -1.67 8.90 1.69
N ARG A 60 -0.61 8.23 2.18
CA ARG A 60 -0.67 7.20 3.22
C ARG A 60 -1.28 7.71 4.53
N ALA A 61 -1.35 9.03 4.74
CA ALA A 61 -2.12 9.59 5.84
C ALA A 61 -3.58 9.10 5.91
N ILE A 62 -4.15 8.63 4.78
CA ILE A 62 -5.46 7.96 4.73
C ILE A 62 -5.54 6.72 5.63
N GLY A 63 -4.42 6.07 5.96
CA GLY A 63 -4.37 4.96 6.92
C GLY A 63 -4.88 5.31 8.31
N GLY A 64 -4.95 6.61 8.66
CA GLY A 64 -5.65 7.08 9.85
C GLY A 64 -7.13 6.65 9.91
N VAL A 65 -7.75 6.36 8.76
CA VAL A 65 -9.12 5.80 8.69
C VAL A 65 -9.19 4.46 9.44
N PHE A 66 -8.14 3.63 9.45
CA PHE A 66 -8.15 2.37 10.20
C PHE A 66 -8.30 2.60 11.71
N LEU A 67 -7.67 3.65 12.24
CA LEU A 67 -7.79 4.02 13.66
C LEU A 67 -9.20 4.56 13.97
N ILE A 68 -9.79 5.32 13.05
CA ILE A 68 -11.17 5.81 13.17
C ILE A 68 -12.15 4.63 13.18
N GLU A 69 -12.00 3.68 12.26
CA GLU A 69 -12.85 2.50 12.16
C GLU A 69 -12.67 1.54 13.34
N MET A 70 -11.48 1.53 13.96
CA MET A 70 -11.27 0.83 15.22
C MET A 70 -12.08 1.46 16.36
N VAL A 71 -12.08 2.78 16.50
CA VAL A 71 -12.91 3.48 17.51
C VAL A 71 -14.40 3.24 17.27
N ARG A 72 -14.81 3.06 16.01
CA ARG A 72 -16.18 2.71 15.62
C ARG A 72 -16.54 1.24 15.83
N GLY A 73 -15.58 0.38 16.17
CA GLY A 73 -15.80 -1.04 16.39
C GLY A 73 -15.94 -1.87 15.11
N ASN A 74 -15.47 -1.38 13.96
CA ASN A 74 -15.53 -2.10 12.68
C ASN A 74 -14.24 -2.88 12.38
N ILE A 75 -13.14 -2.50 13.01
CA ILE A 75 -11.81 -3.07 12.76
C ILE A 75 -11.09 -3.28 14.10
N PRO A 76 -10.43 -4.43 14.33
CA PRO A 76 -9.74 -4.70 15.58
C PRO A 76 -8.40 -3.97 15.67
N GLY A 77 -7.99 -3.64 16.89
CA GLY A 77 -6.71 -2.98 17.15
C GLY A 77 -5.48 -3.76 16.65
N ILE A 78 -5.56 -5.10 16.63
CA ILE A 78 -4.46 -5.95 16.14
C ILE A 78 -4.07 -5.63 14.68
N PHE A 79 -5.01 -5.14 13.87
CA PHE A 79 -4.73 -4.64 12.52
C PHE A 79 -4.63 -3.10 12.49
N ALA A 80 -5.56 -2.40 13.15
CA ALA A 80 -5.65 -0.95 13.03
C ALA A 80 -4.41 -0.21 13.56
N TYR A 81 -3.81 -0.67 14.66
CA TYR A 81 -2.57 -0.07 15.18
C TYR A 81 -1.40 -0.22 14.21
N PRO A 82 -0.99 -1.43 13.80
CA PRO A 82 0.15 -1.57 12.90
C PRO A 82 -0.08 -0.89 11.55
N ALA A 83 -1.25 -1.08 10.93
CA ALA A 83 -1.53 -0.50 9.62
C ALA A 83 -1.69 1.04 9.69
N GLY A 84 -2.53 1.54 10.60
CA GLY A 84 -2.83 2.97 10.68
C GLY A 84 -1.66 3.80 11.17
N LEU A 85 -0.97 3.36 12.23
CA LEU A 85 0.20 4.09 12.74
C LEU A 85 1.40 3.95 11.81
N GLY A 86 1.60 2.79 11.18
CA GLY A 86 2.69 2.60 10.22
C GLY A 86 2.48 3.47 8.96
N ASP A 87 1.26 3.56 8.43
CA ASP A 87 0.90 4.48 7.36
C ASP A 87 1.19 5.95 7.71
N LEU A 88 0.75 6.39 8.90
CA LEU A 88 1.00 7.75 9.38
C LEU A 88 2.49 8.03 9.59
N ALA A 89 3.25 7.05 10.11
CA ALA A 89 4.68 7.17 10.30
C ALA A 89 5.42 7.31 8.97
N VAL A 90 5.08 6.50 7.96
CA VAL A 90 5.68 6.59 6.62
C VAL A 90 5.35 7.93 5.96
N ALA A 91 4.10 8.40 6.05
CA ALA A 91 3.68 9.70 5.55
C ALA A 91 4.47 10.84 6.23
N ALA A 92 4.63 10.78 7.56
CA ALA A 92 5.39 11.76 8.32
C ALA A 92 6.88 11.77 7.92
N VAL A 93 7.51 10.60 7.79
CA VAL A 93 8.90 10.49 7.34
C VAL A 93 9.06 11.05 5.92
N ALA A 94 8.14 10.73 5.01
CA ALA A 94 8.15 11.29 3.66
C ALA A 94 8.03 12.82 3.66
N ALA A 95 7.14 13.39 4.49
CA ALA A 95 7.01 14.83 4.66
C ALA A 95 8.30 15.47 5.17
N LEU A 96 8.93 14.88 6.19
CA LEU A 96 10.20 15.37 6.74
C LEU A 96 11.33 15.31 5.72
N VAL A 97 11.41 14.23 4.94
CA VAL A 97 12.39 14.10 3.84
C VAL A 97 12.18 15.19 2.79
N LEU A 98 10.93 15.46 2.40
CA LEU A 98 10.62 16.51 1.43
C LEU A 98 10.94 17.89 1.96
N LEU A 99 10.53 18.22 3.18
CA LEU A 99 10.82 19.51 3.80
C LEU A 99 12.32 19.75 3.90
N LYS A 100 13.09 18.74 4.31
CA LYS A 100 14.55 18.84 4.46
C LYS A 100 15.26 19.03 3.12
N TYR A 101 14.83 18.35 2.06
CA TYR A 101 15.51 18.33 0.77
C TYR A 101 14.75 19.05 -0.35
N TRP A 102 13.79 19.93 0.00
CA TRP A 102 12.94 20.61 -0.98
C TRP A 102 13.75 21.43 -1.99
N ASN A 103 14.70 22.21 -1.47
CA ASN A 103 15.58 23.08 -2.26
C ASN A 103 16.88 22.38 -2.70
N ALA A 104 17.13 21.15 -2.27
CA ALA A 104 18.29 20.39 -2.72
C ALA A 104 18.10 19.96 -4.17
N GLU A 105 19.19 19.90 -4.94
CA GLU A 105 19.16 19.40 -6.32
C GLU A 105 18.62 17.96 -6.37
N ARG A 106 19.05 17.13 -5.42
CA ARG A 106 18.67 15.72 -5.30
C ARG A 106 18.38 15.34 -3.85
N ILE A 107 17.47 14.38 -3.65
CA ILE A 107 17.26 13.74 -2.34
C ILE A 107 18.37 12.69 -2.15
N PRO A 108 19.08 12.66 -1.02
CA PRO A 108 20.11 11.65 -0.78
C PRO A 108 19.55 10.22 -0.83
N GLY A 109 20.34 9.30 -1.37
CA GLY A 109 19.95 7.89 -1.51
C GLY A 109 19.52 7.22 -0.21
N SER A 110 20.20 7.53 0.90
CA SER A 110 19.84 7.03 2.22
C SER A 110 18.45 7.48 2.68
N ALA A 111 18.04 8.71 2.36
CA ALA A 111 16.71 9.21 2.67
C ALA A 111 15.63 8.57 1.80
N VAL A 112 15.95 8.28 0.53
CA VAL A 112 15.07 7.51 -0.37
C VAL A 112 14.90 6.08 0.15
N ALA A 113 16.00 5.40 0.46
CA ALA A 113 15.99 4.04 0.97
C ALA A 113 15.19 3.94 2.29
N LEU A 114 15.33 4.92 3.18
CA LEU A 114 14.56 4.98 4.42
C LEU A 114 13.04 4.95 4.17
N VAL A 115 12.55 5.82 3.28
CA VAL A 115 11.12 5.89 2.96
C VAL A 115 10.62 4.59 2.32
N ILE A 116 11.43 3.99 1.43
CA ILE A 116 11.09 2.70 0.81
C ILE A 116 11.03 1.58 1.85
N ILE A 117 12.05 1.44 2.68
CA ILE A 117 12.14 0.36 3.68
C ILE A 117 10.99 0.45 4.67
N LEU A 118 10.73 1.64 5.22
CA LEU A 118 9.62 1.84 6.15
C LEU A 118 8.26 1.56 5.49
N GLY A 119 8.05 2.05 4.26
CA GLY A 119 6.81 1.83 3.53
C GLY A 119 6.54 0.36 3.19
N VAL A 120 7.58 -0.38 2.82
CA VAL A 120 7.48 -1.83 2.55
C VAL A 120 7.28 -2.61 3.85
N ALA A 121 8.00 -2.26 4.93
CA ALA A 121 7.85 -2.91 6.23
C ALA A 121 6.43 -2.73 6.78
N ASP A 122 5.87 -1.53 6.65
CA ASP A 122 4.48 -1.28 6.99
C ASP A 122 3.52 -2.16 6.17
N PHE A 123 3.68 -2.25 4.84
CA PHE A 123 2.79 -3.12 4.05
C PHE A 123 2.84 -4.59 4.44
N LEU A 124 4.04 -5.10 4.77
CA LEU A 124 4.18 -6.46 5.25
C LEU A 124 3.48 -6.66 6.59
N SER A 125 3.61 -5.70 7.51
CA SER A 125 2.92 -5.69 8.81
C SER A 125 1.40 -5.62 8.64
N ALA A 126 0.89 -4.63 7.90
CA ALA A 126 -0.53 -4.44 7.63
C ALA A 126 -1.14 -5.66 6.93
N PHE A 127 -0.43 -6.26 5.97
CA PHE A 127 -0.88 -7.49 5.32
C PHE A 127 -0.90 -8.67 6.29
N PHE A 128 0.15 -8.87 7.08
CA PHE A 128 0.23 -9.97 8.04
C PHE A 128 -0.92 -9.90 9.06
N PHE A 129 -1.10 -8.75 9.70
CA PHE A 129 -2.15 -8.58 10.69
C PHE A 129 -3.55 -8.50 10.07
N GLY A 130 -3.70 -7.87 8.90
CA GLY A 130 -4.99 -7.76 8.22
C GLY A 130 -5.49 -9.10 7.75
N PHE A 131 -4.63 -9.85 7.05
CA PHE A 131 -4.97 -11.18 6.55
C PHE A 131 -5.14 -12.18 7.69
N GLY A 132 -4.23 -12.14 8.67
CA GLY A 132 -4.28 -13.03 9.83
C GLY A 132 -5.46 -12.78 10.76
N SER A 133 -6.06 -11.60 10.78
CA SER A 133 -7.23 -11.31 11.63
C SER A 133 -8.57 -11.24 10.88
N SER A 134 -8.56 -11.40 9.55
CA SER A 134 -9.78 -11.48 8.75
C SER A 134 -10.39 -12.88 8.85
N GLU A 135 -11.73 -12.95 8.83
CA GLU A 135 -12.50 -14.20 8.85
C GLU A 135 -12.30 -15.00 7.55
N THR A 136 -11.22 -15.77 7.50
CA THR A 136 -10.81 -16.56 6.34
C THR A 136 -10.34 -17.94 6.77
N PRO A 137 -10.23 -18.92 5.84
CA PRO A 137 -9.69 -20.24 6.17
C PRO A 137 -8.26 -20.25 6.74
N VAL A 138 -7.55 -19.13 6.66
CA VAL A 138 -6.17 -18.96 7.13
C VAL A 138 -6.06 -17.93 8.26
N GLN A 139 -7.18 -17.62 8.93
CA GLN A 139 -7.21 -16.75 10.10
C GLN A 139 -6.28 -17.28 11.20
N LEU A 140 -5.40 -16.40 11.68
CA LEU A 140 -4.41 -16.67 12.73
C LEU A 140 -4.81 -16.01 14.06
N PHE A 141 -5.56 -14.92 14.00
CA PHE A 141 -5.96 -14.10 15.14
C PHE A 141 -7.48 -13.99 15.20
N PHE A 142 -8.04 -14.17 16.40
CA PHE A 142 -9.48 -14.20 16.66
C PHE A 142 -9.87 -13.04 17.59
N PRO A 143 -9.83 -11.78 17.11
CA PRO A 143 -10.22 -10.63 17.91
C PRO A 143 -11.72 -10.64 18.23
N GLU A 144 -12.11 -10.06 19.36
CA GLU A 144 -13.53 -9.91 19.75
C GLU A 144 -14.33 -9.10 18.72
N VAL A 145 -13.68 -8.09 18.12
CA VAL A 145 -14.23 -7.30 17.02
C VAL A 145 -13.78 -7.92 15.69
N PRO A 146 -14.70 -8.38 14.82
CA PRO A 146 -14.35 -8.90 13.50
C PRO A 146 -13.57 -7.88 12.67
N ASN A 147 -12.59 -8.34 11.89
CA ASN A 147 -11.86 -7.45 10.99
C ASN A 147 -12.62 -7.24 9.68
N GLN A 148 -13.34 -6.11 9.59
CA GLN A 148 -14.11 -5.73 8.40
C GLN A 148 -13.31 -4.88 7.40
N VAL A 149 -11.96 -4.86 7.47
CA VAL A 149 -11.13 -4.02 6.58
C VAL A 149 -11.42 -4.21 5.09
N ILE A 150 -11.85 -5.39 4.68
CA ILE A 150 -12.16 -5.76 3.28
C ILE A 150 -13.54 -5.29 2.81
N VAL A 151 -14.39 -4.79 3.72
CA VAL A 151 -15.75 -4.34 3.42
C VAL A 151 -15.74 -2.89 2.97
N PHE A 152 -16.71 -2.48 2.15
CA PHE A 152 -16.85 -1.09 1.72
C PHE A 152 -17.08 -0.16 2.93
N PRO A 153 -16.43 1.02 3.00
CA PRO A 153 -15.52 1.59 2.00
C PRO A 153 -14.05 1.18 2.17
N THR A 154 -13.65 0.65 3.32
CA THR A 154 -12.24 0.37 3.64
C THR A 154 -11.59 -0.65 2.71
N GLY A 155 -12.37 -1.57 2.15
CA GLY A 155 -11.90 -2.59 1.21
C GLY A 155 -11.30 -2.04 -0.07
N LEU A 156 -11.64 -0.79 -0.44
CA LEU A 156 -11.02 -0.10 -1.57
C LEU A 156 -9.52 0.17 -1.33
N ILE A 157 -9.09 0.29 -0.08
CA ILE A 157 -7.70 0.58 0.28
C ILE A 157 -6.79 -0.61 -0.05
N PRO A 158 -6.99 -1.83 0.48
CA PRO A 158 -6.15 -2.98 0.11
C PRO A 158 -6.34 -3.41 -1.34
N LEU A 159 -7.53 -3.19 -1.93
CA LEU A 159 -7.81 -3.54 -3.32
C LEU A 159 -7.09 -2.62 -4.32
N PHE A 160 -7.13 -1.30 -4.12
CA PHE A 160 -6.63 -0.30 -5.08
C PHE A 160 -5.46 0.53 -4.55
N LEU A 161 -5.54 1.11 -3.36
CA LEU A 161 -4.50 2.05 -2.91
C LEU A 161 -3.17 1.36 -2.58
N VAL A 162 -3.20 0.23 -1.87
CA VAL A 162 -2.00 -0.55 -1.54
C VAL A 162 -1.19 -0.97 -2.78
N PRO A 163 -1.77 -1.53 -3.87
CA PRO A 163 -1.02 -1.82 -5.09
C PRO A 163 -0.31 -0.60 -5.67
N TYR A 164 -1.00 0.54 -5.78
CA TYR A 164 -0.40 1.75 -6.33
C TYR A 164 0.73 2.27 -5.45
N ALA A 165 0.59 2.17 -4.14
CA ALA A 165 1.65 2.52 -3.21
C ALA A 165 2.94 1.69 -3.41
N ILE A 166 2.77 0.38 -3.65
CA ILE A 166 3.88 -0.52 -3.99
C ILE A 166 4.53 -0.10 -5.33
N PHE A 167 3.72 0.31 -6.32
CA PHE A 167 4.27 0.83 -7.58
C PHE A 167 5.08 2.10 -7.38
N PHE A 168 4.64 3.01 -6.51
CA PHE A 168 5.41 4.22 -6.22
C PHE A 168 6.74 3.90 -5.52
N HIS A 169 6.79 2.93 -4.60
CA HIS A 169 8.06 2.46 -4.05
C HIS A 169 8.96 1.81 -5.11
N THR A 170 8.37 1.04 -6.03
CA THR A 170 9.10 0.42 -7.15
C THR A 170 9.70 1.47 -8.08
N LEU A 171 8.92 2.47 -8.49
CA LEU A 171 9.40 3.58 -9.31
C LEU A 171 10.43 4.43 -8.58
N SER A 172 10.23 4.67 -7.28
CA SER A 172 11.21 5.36 -6.41
C SER A 172 12.55 4.63 -6.40
N TRP A 173 12.53 3.31 -6.28
CA TRP A 173 13.73 2.49 -6.34
C TRP A 173 14.41 2.52 -7.72
N LEU A 174 13.64 2.39 -8.80
CA LEU A 174 14.19 2.41 -10.15
C LEU A 174 14.75 3.79 -10.54
N SER A 175 14.07 4.87 -10.14
CA SER A 175 14.53 6.25 -10.31
C SER A 175 15.85 6.47 -9.58
N PHE A 176 15.89 6.06 -8.31
CA PHE A 176 17.10 6.10 -7.50
C PHE A 176 18.28 5.40 -8.17
N ARG A 177 18.10 4.14 -8.63
CA ARG A 177 19.18 3.38 -9.31
C ARG A 177 19.64 3.99 -10.63
N LYS A 178 18.77 4.70 -11.34
CA LYS A 178 19.08 5.29 -12.65
C LYS A 178 19.91 6.57 -12.55
N PHE A 179 19.72 7.35 -11.47
CA PHE A 179 20.36 8.67 -11.30
C PHE A 179 21.46 8.68 -10.21
N GLU A 180 21.80 7.51 -9.65
CA GLU A 180 23.01 7.29 -8.82
C GLU A 180 24.30 7.09 -9.65
N THR A 181 24.17 6.76 -10.94
CA THR A 181 25.28 6.76 -11.93
C THR A 181 25.36 8.08 -12.65
#